data_AF-A0A192A7Z5-F1
#
_entry.id   AF-A0A192A7Z5-F1
#
_cell.length_a   1.000
_cell.length_b   1.000
_cell.length_c   1.000
_cell.angle_alpha   90.00
_cell.angle_beta   90.00
_cell.angle_gamma   90.00
#
_symmetry.space_group_name_H-M   'P 1'
#
loop_
_entity.id
_entity.type
_entity.pdbx_description
1 polymer ?
#
loop_
_entity_poly.entity_id
_entity_poly.type
_entity_poly.pdbx_seq_one_letter_code
_entity_poly.pdbx_strand_id
1 'polypeptide(L)'
;MEVRELIDATQKYWEEVAQTILGHGKEITRLRKVETAMFGSERFMTALPEYDEIDQRKHLRKAATGLMQRLTQVAINEYSPSSSSRLEINWSEIAEAVGFSDEKRTEFDAHVFWQELEKRYGGGNGAKNAYQQASSVLIDEFRIKPETGVERRRGGIVLNLDIRATQKYSTRYTIDWGNAQRLTRTLIALKSFASWGDMFALQHGMSTFLNVWSQRGDQVHSREAFTYGNVEGGQIKITTFYNRFEFAFDAKASEKLQLFLGEFGFTPVSEAA
;
A
#
# COMPACT_ATOMS: atom_id res chain seq x y z
N MET A 1 -9.77 -21.48 5.71
CA MET A 1 -10.97 -20.75 5.26
C MET A 1 -10.66 -20.27 3.87
N GLU A 2 -11.37 -20.81 2.90
CA GLU A 2 -11.24 -20.42 1.50
C GLU A 2 -11.66 -18.94 1.34
N VAL A 3 -11.08 -18.22 0.38
CA VAL A 3 -11.40 -16.81 0.14
C VAL A 3 -12.91 -16.61 -0.09
N ARG A 4 -13.55 -17.57 -0.75
CA ARG A 4 -15.00 -17.59 -0.96
C ARG A 4 -15.79 -17.63 0.35
N GLU A 5 -15.42 -18.51 1.28
CA GLU A 5 -16.07 -18.61 2.60
C GLU A 5 -15.92 -17.30 3.39
N LEU A 6 -14.77 -16.62 3.26
CA LEU A 6 -14.55 -15.33 3.88
C LEU A 6 -15.47 -14.24 3.32
N ILE A 7 -15.68 -14.21 1.99
CA ILE A 7 -16.57 -13.24 1.35
C ILE A 7 -18.01 -13.49 1.79
N ASP A 8 -18.47 -14.74 1.78
CA ASP A 8 -19.80 -15.13 2.25
C ASP A 8 -20.01 -14.72 3.72
N ALA A 9 -19.01 -14.99 4.58
CA ALA A 9 -19.05 -14.60 5.98
C ALA A 9 -19.04 -13.07 6.16
N THR A 10 -18.33 -12.34 5.31
CA THR A 10 -18.28 -10.88 5.31
C THR A 10 -19.63 -10.29 4.93
N GLN A 11 -20.31 -10.85 3.92
CA GLN A 11 -21.66 -10.44 3.53
C GLN A 11 -22.67 -10.70 4.66
N LYS A 12 -22.62 -11.89 5.26
CA LYS A 12 -23.49 -12.22 6.39
C LYS A 12 -23.27 -11.30 7.59
N TYR A 13 -22.01 -11.01 7.93
CA TYR A 13 -21.68 -10.09 9.02
C TYR A 13 -22.22 -8.67 8.73
N TRP A 14 -22.09 -8.20 7.49
CA TRP A 14 -22.66 -6.93 7.08
C TRP A 14 -24.19 -6.87 7.28
N GLU A 15 -24.91 -7.91 6.85
CA GLU A 15 -26.36 -7.99 7.00
C GLU A 15 -26.80 -7.94 8.46
N GLU A 16 -26.13 -8.68 9.34
CA GLU A 16 -26.41 -8.67 10.79
C GLU A 16 -26.14 -7.30 11.43
N VAL A 17 -25.03 -6.64 11.06
CA VAL A 17 -24.69 -5.30 11.54
C VAL A 17 -25.70 -4.27 11.04
N ALA A 18 -26.05 -4.31 9.76
CA ALA A 18 -27.00 -3.38 9.16
C ALA A 18 -28.39 -3.53 9.79
N GLN A 19 -28.86 -4.78 9.96
CA GLN A 19 -30.11 -5.06 10.64
C GLN A 19 -30.11 -4.55 12.08
N THR A 20 -29.00 -4.72 12.81
CA THR A 20 -28.87 -4.25 14.20
C THR A 20 -28.92 -2.72 14.28
N ILE A 21 -28.20 -2.02 13.41
CA ILE A 21 -28.17 -0.55 13.36
C ILE A 21 -29.57 0.02 13.06
N LEU A 22 -30.22 -0.51 12.02
CA LEU A 22 -31.55 -0.05 11.62
C LEU A 22 -32.62 -0.43 12.66
N GLY A 23 -32.49 -1.61 13.28
CA GLY A 23 -33.33 -2.05 14.38
C GLY A 23 -33.23 -1.13 15.60
N HIS A 24 -32.01 -0.74 15.98
CA HIS A 24 -31.77 0.22 17.06
C HIS A 24 -32.41 1.58 16.77
N GLY A 25 -32.27 2.11 15.54
CA GLY A 25 -32.93 3.35 15.11
C GLY A 25 -34.45 3.30 15.21
N LYS A 26 -35.07 2.20 14.79
CA LYS A 26 -36.52 1.97 14.93
C LYS A 26 -36.95 1.93 16.39
N GLU A 27 -36.18 1.27 17.25
CA GLU A 27 -36.49 1.14 18.67
C GLU A 27 -36.37 2.48 19.41
N ILE A 28 -35.32 3.26 19.16
CA ILE A 28 -35.17 4.63 19.70
C ILE A 28 -36.36 5.49 19.27
N THR A 29 -36.75 5.42 18.00
CA THR A 29 -37.92 6.15 17.49
C THR A 29 -39.22 5.73 18.17
N ARG A 30 -39.40 4.43 18.41
CA ARG A 30 -40.57 3.89 19.12
C ARG A 30 -40.62 4.37 20.57
N LEU A 31 -39.51 4.31 21.30
CA LEU A 31 -39.42 4.75 22.69
C LEU A 31 -39.70 6.26 22.84
N ARG A 32 -39.21 7.09 21.91
CA ARG A 32 -39.51 8.54 21.90
C ARG A 32 -41.00 8.83 21.68
N LYS A 33 -41.69 8.04 20.83
CA LYS A 33 -43.16 8.16 20.68
C LYS A 33 -43.89 7.83 21.97
N VAL A 34 -43.44 6.81 22.71
CA VAL A 34 -44.01 6.44 24.02
C VAL A 34 -43.77 7.56 25.04
N GLU A 35 -42.55 8.07 25.14
CA GLU A 35 -42.18 9.17 26.02
C GLU A 35 -43.02 10.43 25.73
N THR A 36 -43.16 10.81 24.45
CA THR A 36 -43.97 11.96 24.02
C THR A 36 -45.45 11.77 24.38
N ALA A 37 -45.98 10.55 24.25
CA ALA A 37 -47.37 10.25 24.62
C ALA A 37 -47.61 10.28 26.14
N MET A 38 -46.61 9.91 26.95
CA MET A 38 -46.72 9.88 28.41
C MET A 38 -46.50 11.26 29.05
N PHE A 39 -45.55 12.04 28.55
CA PHE A 39 -45.08 13.27 29.21
C PHE A 39 -45.37 14.56 28.41
N GLY A 40 -45.97 14.45 27.22
CA GLY A 40 -46.28 15.59 26.35
C GLY A 40 -45.05 16.17 25.65
N SER A 41 -45.12 17.45 25.23
CA SER A 41 -44.01 18.17 24.58
C SER A 41 -43.05 18.84 25.56
N GLU A 42 -43.33 18.77 26.86
CA GLU A 42 -42.41 19.24 27.87
C GLU A 42 -41.19 18.32 27.84
N ARG A 43 -40.00 18.89 27.62
CA ARG A 43 -38.71 18.20 27.53
C ARG A 43 -38.27 17.62 28.89
N PHE A 44 -39.17 16.96 29.61
CA PHE A 44 -38.87 16.22 30.81
C PHE A 44 -38.15 14.93 30.39
N MET A 45 -36.82 15.05 30.39
CA MET A 45 -35.83 14.00 30.17
C MET A 45 -35.40 13.81 28.71
N THR A 46 -34.27 14.40 28.35
CA THR A 46 -33.38 13.90 27.29
C THR A 46 -32.74 12.57 27.73
N ALA A 47 -33.55 11.57 28.09
CA ALA A 47 -33.03 10.28 28.57
C ALA A 47 -32.45 9.44 27.43
N LEU A 48 -33.01 9.56 26.22
CA LEU A 48 -32.54 8.86 25.03
C LEU A 48 -31.96 9.87 24.02
N PRO A 49 -30.67 9.71 23.62
CA PRO A 49 -30.11 10.53 22.56
C PRO A 49 -30.84 10.28 21.25
N GLU A 50 -30.92 11.31 20.42
CA GLU A 50 -31.43 11.18 19.05
C GLU A 50 -30.51 10.24 18.26
N TYR A 51 -31.08 9.24 17.62
CA TYR A 51 -30.38 8.35 16.70
C TYR A 51 -31.04 8.44 15.34
N ASP A 52 -30.83 9.60 14.71
CA ASP A 52 -31.46 9.95 13.45
C ASP A 52 -30.90 9.13 12.26
N GLU A 53 -31.47 9.36 11.09
CA GLU A 53 -31.00 8.70 9.86
C GLU A 53 -29.55 9.06 9.53
N ILE A 54 -29.08 10.25 9.91
CA ILE A 54 -27.71 10.70 9.63
C ILE A 54 -26.72 9.85 10.43
N ASP A 55 -26.95 9.65 11.72
CA ASP A 55 -26.07 8.87 12.58
C ASP A 55 -26.11 7.37 12.25
N GLN A 56 -27.29 6.85 11.89
CA GLN A 56 -27.41 5.50 11.32
C GLN A 56 -26.57 5.35 10.05
N ARG A 57 -26.66 6.30 9.11
CA ARG A 57 -25.85 6.28 7.88
C ARG A 57 -24.35 6.34 8.16
N LYS A 58 -23.91 7.19 9.10
CA LYS A 58 -22.49 7.27 9.50
C LYS A 58 -21.98 5.93 10.05
N HIS A 59 -22.75 5.25 10.89
CA HIS A 59 -22.36 3.96 11.45
C HIS A 59 -22.31 2.86 10.38
N LEU A 60 -23.30 2.80 9.49
CA LEU A 60 -23.31 1.88 8.35
C LEU A 60 -22.10 2.10 7.45
N ARG A 61 -21.79 3.36 7.10
CA ARG A 61 -20.63 3.71 6.27
C ARG A 61 -19.32 3.33 6.97
N LYS A 62 -19.19 3.58 8.28
CA LYS A 62 -18.00 3.19 9.05
C LYS A 62 -17.80 1.67 9.03
N ALA A 63 -18.87 0.90 9.22
CA ALA A 63 -18.82 -0.56 9.17
C ALA A 63 -18.40 -1.06 7.77
N ALA A 64 -19.05 -0.55 6.72
CA ALA A 64 -18.75 -0.89 5.33
C ALA A 64 -17.28 -0.57 4.95
N THR A 65 -16.79 0.62 5.31
CA THR A 65 -15.39 1.01 5.08
C THR A 65 -14.42 0.03 5.75
N GLY A 66 -14.70 -0.41 6.97
CA GLY A 66 -13.88 -1.40 7.66
C GLY A 66 -13.84 -2.75 6.93
N LEU A 67 -14.98 -3.20 6.39
CA LEU A 67 -15.07 -4.44 5.62
C LEU A 67 -14.35 -4.32 4.27
N MET A 68 -14.50 -3.21 3.56
CA MET A 68 -13.78 -2.94 2.29
C MET A 68 -12.27 -2.93 2.49
N GLN A 69 -11.77 -2.27 3.53
CA GLN A 69 -10.35 -2.28 3.88
C GLN A 69 -9.87 -3.70 4.17
N ARG A 70 -10.67 -4.50 4.87
CA ARG A 70 -10.33 -5.89 5.17
C ARG A 70 -10.29 -6.76 3.91
N LEU A 71 -11.29 -6.67 3.04
CA LEU A 71 -11.32 -7.40 1.76
C LEU A 71 -10.15 -6.97 0.85
N THR A 72 -9.84 -5.67 0.82
CA THR A 72 -8.68 -5.16 0.09
C THR A 72 -7.38 -5.77 0.61
N GLN A 73 -7.22 -5.88 1.94
CA GLN A 73 -6.05 -6.51 2.53
C GLN A 73 -5.94 -8.01 2.18
N VAL A 74 -7.07 -8.70 2.06
CA VAL A 74 -7.12 -10.09 1.61
C VAL A 74 -6.71 -10.18 0.15
N ALA A 75 -7.26 -9.32 -0.72
CA ALA A 75 -6.90 -9.25 -2.13
C ALA A 75 -5.41 -8.92 -2.35
N ILE A 76 -4.83 -8.03 -1.53
CA ILE A 76 -3.38 -7.80 -1.56
C ILE A 76 -2.62 -9.10 -1.28
N ASN A 77 -3.03 -9.89 -0.28
CA ASN A 77 -2.33 -11.13 0.03
C ASN A 77 -2.53 -12.21 -1.04
N GLU A 78 -3.72 -12.27 -1.64
CA GLU A 78 -4.10 -13.27 -2.65
C GLU A 78 -3.45 -12.98 -4.01
N TYR A 79 -3.48 -11.73 -4.46
CA TYR A 79 -3.07 -11.33 -5.81
C TYR A 79 -1.64 -10.79 -5.87
N SER A 80 -0.95 -10.63 -4.74
CA SER A 80 0.48 -10.30 -4.76
C SER A 80 1.30 -11.51 -5.21
N PRO A 81 2.32 -11.32 -6.07
CA PRO A 81 3.17 -12.40 -6.54
C PRO A 81 4.04 -12.98 -5.42
N SER A 82 4.42 -12.17 -4.43
CA SER A 82 5.13 -12.63 -3.24
C SER A 82 4.98 -11.64 -2.09
N SER A 83 5.35 -12.08 -0.87
CA SER A 83 5.45 -11.19 0.30
C SER A 83 6.48 -10.07 0.14
N SER A 84 7.36 -10.18 -0.86
CA SER A 84 8.45 -9.25 -1.16
C SER A 84 8.12 -8.28 -2.29
N SER A 85 7.03 -8.56 -3.01
CA SER A 85 6.48 -7.78 -4.11
C SER A 85 5.01 -7.56 -3.85
N ARG A 86 4.68 -6.79 -2.81
CA ARG A 86 3.28 -6.57 -2.44
C ARG A 86 2.62 -5.58 -3.40
N LEU A 87 1.43 -5.94 -3.86
CA LEU A 87 0.53 -5.04 -4.56
C LEU A 87 0.00 -3.98 -3.59
N GLU A 88 -0.04 -2.73 -4.02
CA GLU A 88 -0.77 -1.66 -3.34
C GLU A 88 -2.13 -1.48 -4.01
N ILE A 89 -3.21 -1.54 -3.22
CA ILE A 89 -4.57 -1.33 -3.71
C ILE A 89 -5.20 -0.20 -2.91
N ASN A 90 -5.70 0.81 -3.60
CA ASN A 90 -6.49 1.86 -2.99
C ASN A 90 -7.96 1.41 -2.87
N TRP A 91 -8.37 1.04 -1.65
CA TRP A 91 -9.74 0.58 -1.42
C TRP A 91 -10.80 1.63 -1.81
N SER A 92 -10.48 2.93 -1.77
CA SER A 92 -11.44 3.98 -2.11
C SER A 92 -11.77 4.01 -3.60
N GLU A 93 -10.80 3.72 -4.47
CA GLU A 93 -11.02 3.62 -5.92
C GLU A 93 -11.93 2.42 -6.25
N ILE A 94 -11.73 1.29 -5.55
CA ILE A 94 -12.61 0.12 -5.69
C ILE A 94 -14.01 0.44 -5.19
N ALA A 95 -14.12 1.12 -4.04
CA ALA A 95 -15.40 1.55 -3.48
C ALA A 95 -16.14 2.49 -4.46
N GLU A 96 -15.42 3.40 -5.12
CA GLU A 96 -15.99 4.26 -6.15
C GLU A 96 -16.46 3.47 -7.38
N ALA A 97 -15.66 2.53 -7.87
CA ALA A 97 -16.00 1.69 -9.02
C ALA A 97 -17.26 0.83 -8.80
N VAL A 98 -17.52 0.40 -7.56
CA VAL A 98 -18.76 -0.32 -7.20
C VAL A 98 -19.90 0.61 -6.79
N GLY A 99 -19.72 1.92 -6.90
CA GLY A 99 -20.73 2.95 -6.64
C GLY A 99 -20.99 3.23 -5.16
N PHE A 100 -20.02 2.96 -4.27
CA PHE A 100 -20.09 3.28 -2.84
C PHE A 100 -19.59 4.70 -2.51
N SER A 101 -19.16 5.48 -3.51
CA SER A 101 -18.74 6.87 -3.34
C SER A 101 -19.90 7.80 -2.93
N ASP A 102 -21.14 7.50 -3.32
CA ASP A 102 -22.33 8.27 -2.95
C ASP A 102 -22.53 8.30 -1.42
N GLU A 103 -22.56 9.50 -0.84
CA GLU A 103 -22.80 9.72 0.59
C GLU A 103 -24.15 9.19 1.07
N LYS A 104 -25.13 9.06 0.17
CA LYS A 104 -26.46 8.54 0.48
C LYS A 104 -26.52 7.03 0.48
N ARG A 105 -25.59 6.36 -0.21
CA ARG A 105 -25.56 4.90 -0.27
C ARG A 105 -24.97 4.34 1.02
N THR A 106 -25.76 3.49 1.68
CA THR A 106 -25.32 2.74 2.86
C THR A 106 -25.23 1.24 2.61
N GLU A 107 -25.73 0.77 1.46
CA GLU A 107 -25.71 -0.63 1.10
C GLU A 107 -24.32 -1.04 0.62
N PHE A 108 -23.69 -1.94 1.37
CA PHE A 108 -22.48 -2.64 0.99
C PHE A 108 -22.81 -4.04 0.52
N ASP A 109 -22.11 -4.49 -0.52
CA ASP A 109 -22.18 -5.86 -1.04
C ASP A 109 -20.75 -6.38 -1.16
N ALA A 110 -20.42 -7.37 -0.34
CA ALA A 110 -19.08 -7.95 -0.29
C ALA A 110 -18.73 -8.71 -1.57
N HIS A 111 -19.71 -9.32 -2.24
CA HIS A 111 -19.51 -10.06 -3.48
C HIS A 111 -19.20 -9.12 -4.63
N VAL A 112 -19.96 -8.03 -4.77
CA VAL A 112 -19.72 -7.02 -5.80
C VAL A 112 -18.35 -6.36 -5.59
N PHE A 113 -18.01 -6.01 -4.35
CA PHE A 113 -16.69 -5.45 -4.03
C PHE A 113 -15.56 -6.42 -4.38
N TRP A 114 -15.71 -7.71 -4.05
CA TRP A 114 -14.72 -8.72 -4.39
C TRP A 114 -14.61 -8.98 -5.90
N GLN A 115 -15.73 -9.02 -6.62
CA GLN A 115 -15.72 -9.21 -8.07
C GLN A 115 -14.95 -8.10 -8.79
N GLU A 116 -15.05 -6.85 -8.33
CA GLU A 116 -14.26 -5.75 -8.89
C GLU A 116 -12.76 -5.91 -8.57
N LEU A 117 -12.40 -6.37 -7.36
CA LEU A 117 -11.01 -6.72 -7.02
C LEU A 117 -10.47 -7.85 -7.91
N GLU A 118 -11.23 -8.92 -8.08
CA GLU A 118 -10.86 -10.07 -8.92
C GLU A 118 -10.74 -9.69 -10.40
N LYS A 119 -11.65 -8.85 -10.90
CA LYS A 119 -11.58 -8.33 -12.27
C LYS A 119 -10.32 -7.50 -12.51
N ARG A 120 -9.92 -6.65 -11.56
CA ARG A 120 -8.73 -5.78 -11.69
C ARG A 120 -7.42 -6.51 -11.44
N TYR A 121 -7.40 -7.45 -10.49
CA TYR A 121 -6.15 -8.02 -9.96
C TYR A 121 -6.05 -9.55 -10.04
N GLY A 122 -7.14 -10.25 -10.36
CA GLY A 122 -7.13 -11.69 -10.59
C GLY A 122 -6.37 -12.10 -11.85
N GLY A 123 -6.21 -13.42 -12.05
CA GLY A 123 -5.66 -13.99 -13.29
C GLY A 123 -4.21 -13.59 -13.63
N GLY A 124 -3.42 -13.15 -12.65
CA GLY A 124 -2.04 -12.68 -12.85
C GLY A 124 -1.89 -11.17 -13.02
N ASN A 125 -2.99 -10.41 -13.12
CA ASN A 125 -2.94 -8.95 -13.22
C ASN A 125 -2.37 -8.30 -11.94
N GLY A 126 -2.63 -8.87 -10.76
CA GLY A 126 -2.07 -8.41 -9.50
C GLY A 126 -0.54 -8.48 -9.45
N ALA A 127 0.04 -9.56 -10.01
CA ALA A 127 1.48 -9.70 -10.16
C ALA A 127 2.07 -8.62 -11.07
N LYS A 128 1.46 -8.44 -12.25
CA LYS A 128 1.88 -7.39 -13.19
C LYS A 128 1.79 -6.00 -12.56
N ASN A 129 0.69 -5.68 -11.90
CA ASN A 129 0.47 -4.38 -11.25
C ASN A 129 1.48 -4.15 -10.10
N ALA A 130 1.77 -5.15 -9.29
CA ALA A 130 2.76 -5.04 -8.21
C ALA A 130 4.17 -4.72 -8.76
N TYR A 131 4.55 -5.34 -9.89
CA TYR A 131 5.83 -5.05 -10.53
C TYR A 131 5.85 -3.69 -11.24
N GLN A 132 4.74 -3.27 -11.85
CA GLN A 132 4.59 -1.93 -12.42
C GLN A 132 4.70 -0.83 -11.35
N GLN A 133 4.06 -1.01 -10.20
CA GLN A 133 4.19 -0.10 -9.06
C GLN A 133 5.64 -0.01 -8.57
N ALA A 134 6.30 -1.16 -8.40
CA ALA A 134 7.70 -1.19 -8.02
C ALA A 134 8.61 -0.50 -9.06
N SER A 135 8.41 -0.75 -10.37
CA SER A 135 9.19 -0.08 -11.41
C SER A 135 8.93 1.43 -11.45
N SER A 136 7.69 1.88 -11.24
CA SER A 136 7.37 3.32 -11.17
C SER A 136 8.14 3.99 -10.05
N VAL A 137 8.16 3.38 -8.85
CA VAL A 137 8.95 3.89 -7.72
C VAL A 137 10.44 3.97 -8.07
N LEU A 138 11.01 2.95 -8.72
CA LEU A 138 12.43 2.99 -9.11
C LEU A 138 12.71 4.08 -10.15
N ILE A 139 11.81 4.27 -11.12
CA ILE A 139 11.92 5.32 -12.15
C ILE A 139 11.88 6.70 -11.51
N ASP A 140 10.91 6.95 -10.65
CA ASP A 140 10.71 8.26 -10.01
C ASP A 140 11.87 8.59 -9.06
N GLU A 141 12.24 7.65 -8.19
CA GLU A 141 13.22 7.90 -7.14
C GLU A 141 14.66 7.98 -7.67
N PHE A 142 14.99 7.22 -8.73
CA PHE A 142 16.29 7.31 -9.42
C PHE A 142 16.28 8.27 -10.62
N ARG A 143 15.14 8.92 -10.92
CA ARG A 143 14.96 9.86 -12.04
C ARG A 143 15.39 9.26 -13.39
N ILE A 144 14.99 8.01 -13.63
CA ILE A 144 15.31 7.29 -14.87
C ILE A 144 14.45 7.89 -15.99
N LYS A 145 15.08 8.41 -17.04
CA LYS A 145 14.32 8.98 -18.17
C LYS A 145 14.00 7.87 -19.18
N PRO A 146 12.76 7.82 -19.71
CA PRO A 146 12.38 6.86 -20.74
C PRO A 146 13.29 6.91 -21.98
N GLU A 147 13.57 8.10 -22.50
CA GLU A 147 14.37 8.29 -23.72
C GLU A 147 15.84 7.86 -23.57
N THR A 148 16.44 8.05 -22.38
CA THR A 148 17.87 7.77 -22.18
C THR A 148 18.13 6.44 -21.50
N GLY A 149 17.09 5.80 -20.96
CA GLY A 149 17.20 4.59 -20.16
C GLY A 149 18.17 4.76 -18.98
N VAL A 150 18.79 3.65 -18.58
CA VAL A 150 19.77 3.62 -17.49
C VAL A 150 21.20 3.66 -18.05
N GLU A 151 21.97 4.68 -17.67
CA GLU A 151 23.37 4.84 -18.09
C GLU A 151 24.25 3.73 -17.47
N ARG A 152 24.97 2.98 -18.32
CA ARG A 152 25.96 1.98 -17.85
C ARG A 152 27.28 2.65 -17.52
N ARG A 153 27.88 2.29 -16.39
CA ARG A 153 29.24 2.70 -16.00
C ARG A 153 30.10 1.48 -15.67
N ARG A 154 31.24 1.36 -16.36
CA ARG A 154 32.33 0.39 -16.10
C ARG A 154 31.87 -0.97 -15.53
N GLY A 155 31.10 -1.72 -16.32
CA GLY A 155 30.70 -3.09 -15.97
C GLY A 155 29.36 -3.24 -15.26
N GLY A 156 28.62 -2.15 -15.01
CA GLY A 156 27.29 -2.22 -14.41
C GLY A 156 26.50 -0.92 -14.55
N ILE A 157 25.47 -0.77 -13.72
CA ILE A 157 24.61 0.41 -13.61
C ILE A 157 24.91 1.10 -12.28
N VAL A 158 24.96 2.42 -12.28
CA VAL A 158 25.07 3.21 -11.05
C VAL A 158 23.92 4.22 -10.99
N LEU A 159 23.07 4.08 -9.98
CA LEU A 159 21.93 4.98 -9.75
C LEU A 159 22.13 5.76 -8.46
N ASN A 160 21.63 6.99 -8.42
CA ASN A 160 21.74 7.87 -7.25
C ASN A 160 20.37 8.22 -6.73
N LEU A 161 20.14 8.01 -5.44
CA LEU A 161 19.00 8.52 -4.71
C LEU A 161 19.41 9.78 -3.95
N ASP A 162 18.94 10.93 -4.39
CA ASP A 162 19.21 12.21 -3.73
C ASP A 162 18.54 12.26 -2.35
N ILE A 163 19.32 12.69 -1.35
CA ILE A 163 18.86 12.89 0.03
C ILE A 163 19.26 14.27 0.54
N ARG A 164 18.46 14.80 1.48
CA ARG A 164 18.79 16.03 2.20
C ARG A 164 19.14 15.72 3.65
N ALA A 165 20.38 16.02 4.02
CA ALA A 165 20.81 16.05 5.41
C ALA A 165 20.22 17.29 6.11
N THR A 166 19.66 17.11 7.30
CA THR A 166 19.07 18.18 8.12
C THR A 166 20.04 18.70 9.16
N GLN A 167 20.88 17.82 9.71
CA GLN A 167 21.81 18.14 10.79
C GLN A 167 23.12 17.38 10.59
N LYS A 168 24.24 17.99 10.99
CA LYS A 168 25.58 17.41 10.94
C LYS A 168 26.20 17.45 12.33
N TYR A 169 26.44 16.27 12.89
CA TYR A 169 27.08 16.08 14.20
C TYR A 169 28.41 15.34 14.00
N SER A 170 29.33 15.92 13.20
CA SER A 170 30.60 15.32 12.71
C SER A 170 30.49 14.57 11.36
N THR A 171 30.99 13.33 11.27
CA THR A 171 30.87 12.44 10.08
C THR A 171 29.48 11.82 9.95
N ARG A 172 28.63 12.02 10.96
CA ARG A 172 27.23 11.61 11.03
C ARG A 172 26.29 12.73 10.63
N TYR A 173 25.32 12.42 9.79
CA TYR A 173 24.23 13.31 9.42
C TYR A 173 22.90 12.64 9.67
N THR A 174 21.93 13.44 10.11
CA THR A 174 20.53 13.06 10.16
C THR A 174 19.90 13.39 8.82
N ILE A 175 19.14 12.48 8.25
CA ILE A 175 18.37 12.77 7.03
C ILE A 175 16.96 13.21 7.40
N ASP A 176 16.38 14.04 6.54
CA ASP A 176 14.98 14.44 6.69
C ASP A 176 14.05 13.22 6.64
N TRP A 177 12.97 13.25 7.43
CA TRP A 177 11.99 12.16 7.52
C TRP A 177 11.39 11.80 6.15
N GLY A 178 11.12 12.79 5.30
CA GLY A 178 10.64 12.54 3.94
C GLY A 178 11.65 11.77 3.09
N ASN A 179 12.95 12.02 3.24
CA ASN A 179 13.98 11.25 2.55
C ASN A 179 14.15 9.84 3.13
N ALA A 180 13.96 9.65 4.44
CA ALA A 180 13.95 8.32 5.06
C ALA A 180 12.80 7.46 4.52
N GLN A 181 11.62 8.06 4.33
CA GLN A 181 10.49 7.37 3.68
C GLN A 181 10.78 7.04 2.22
N ARG A 182 11.35 7.99 1.45
CA ARG A 182 11.75 7.76 0.05
C ARG A 182 12.75 6.60 -0.08
N LEU A 183 13.76 6.56 0.78
CA LEU A 183 14.71 5.45 0.84
C LEU A 183 14.00 4.13 1.15
N THR A 184 13.11 4.11 2.14
CA THR A 184 12.33 2.91 2.50
C THR A 184 11.52 2.39 1.31
N ARG A 185 10.77 3.26 0.61
CA ARG A 185 10.02 2.89 -0.59
C ARG A 185 10.92 2.36 -1.70
N THR A 186 12.05 3.02 -1.94
CA THR A 186 13.04 2.61 -2.95
C THR A 186 13.57 1.20 -2.65
N LEU A 187 13.88 0.90 -1.39
CA LEU A 187 14.37 -0.42 -0.98
C LEU A 187 13.30 -1.51 -1.08
N ILE A 188 12.03 -1.19 -0.78
CA ILE A 188 10.90 -2.10 -1.00
C ILE A 188 10.75 -2.40 -2.50
N ALA A 189 10.86 -1.39 -3.37
CA ALA A 189 10.82 -1.57 -4.81
C ALA A 189 12.00 -2.39 -5.33
N LEU A 190 13.22 -2.17 -4.83
CA LEU A 190 14.40 -2.98 -5.14
C LEU A 190 14.25 -4.43 -4.67
N LYS A 191 13.62 -4.65 -3.51
CA LYS A 191 13.29 -5.98 -3.01
C LYS A 191 12.29 -6.67 -3.95
N SER A 192 11.31 -5.95 -4.47
CA SER A 192 10.35 -6.47 -5.44
C SER A 192 11.01 -6.85 -6.77
N PHE A 193 11.88 -5.97 -7.29
CA PHE A 193 12.74 -6.24 -8.43
C PHE A 193 13.60 -7.50 -8.24
N ALA A 194 14.24 -7.65 -7.07
CA ALA A 194 15.06 -8.81 -6.77
C ALA A 194 14.21 -10.10 -6.69
N SER A 195 12.99 -10.02 -6.18
CA SER A 195 12.04 -11.15 -6.17
C SER A 195 11.62 -11.55 -7.58
N TRP A 196 11.36 -10.59 -8.48
CA TRP A 196 11.04 -10.89 -9.89
C TRP A 196 12.21 -11.55 -10.63
N GLY A 197 13.43 -11.09 -10.35
CA GLY A 197 14.64 -11.59 -11.01
C GLY A 197 15.19 -12.89 -10.44
N ASP A 198 14.50 -13.54 -9.50
CA ASP A 198 14.96 -14.71 -8.72
C ASP A 198 16.30 -14.48 -7.99
N MET A 199 16.57 -13.23 -7.57
CA MET A 199 17.80 -12.82 -6.89
C MET A 199 17.62 -12.88 -5.37
N PHE A 200 17.35 -14.07 -4.83
CA PHE A 200 16.96 -14.26 -3.41
C PHE A 200 17.97 -13.68 -2.40
N ALA A 201 19.28 -13.81 -2.65
CA ALA A 201 20.32 -13.24 -1.80
C ALA A 201 20.25 -11.70 -1.76
N LEU A 202 19.94 -11.07 -2.89
CA LEU A 202 19.79 -9.63 -3.00
C LEU A 202 18.48 -9.16 -2.33
N GLN A 203 17.38 -9.88 -2.55
CA GLN A 203 16.09 -9.64 -1.89
C GLN A 203 16.21 -9.71 -0.36
N HIS A 204 16.92 -10.71 0.16
CA HIS A 204 17.23 -10.79 1.59
C HIS A 204 18.08 -9.60 2.05
N GLY A 205 19.14 -9.27 1.30
CA GLY A 205 20.01 -8.15 1.60
C GLY A 205 19.30 -6.79 1.65
N MET A 206 18.31 -6.55 0.77
CA MET A 206 17.48 -5.34 0.84
C MET A 206 16.64 -5.29 2.14
N SER A 207 16.15 -6.44 2.61
CA SER A 207 15.45 -6.53 3.90
C SER A 207 16.41 -6.28 5.08
N THR A 208 17.63 -6.81 5.00
CA THR A 208 18.68 -6.55 6.00
C THR A 208 19.02 -5.06 6.05
N PHE A 209 19.18 -4.41 4.89
CA PHE A 209 19.50 -2.99 4.83
C PHE A 209 18.37 -2.12 5.39
N LEU A 210 17.11 -2.45 5.08
CA LEU A 210 15.93 -1.80 5.68
C LEU A 210 15.95 -1.87 7.21
N ASN A 211 16.30 -3.03 7.78
CA ASN A 211 16.39 -3.19 9.24
C ASN A 211 17.54 -2.36 9.84
N VAL A 212 18.71 -2.38 9.20
CA VAL A 212 19.85 -1.54 9.61
C VAL A 212 19.45 -0.06 9.59
N TRP A 213 18.72 0.35 8.55
CA TRP A 213 18.23 1.71 8.41
C TRP A 213 17.24 2.09 9.52
N SER A 214 16.23 1.25 9.75
CA SER A 214 15.23 1.48 10.79
C SER A 214 15.84 1.57 12.19
N GLN A 215 16.88 0.80 12.49
CA GLN A 215 17.55 0.82 13.79
C GLN A 215 18.41 2.07 14.01
N ARG A 216 18.87 2.72 12.94
CA ARG A 216 19.78 3.87 13.00
C ARG A 216 19.07 5.19 13.26
N GLY A 217 17.73 5.23 13.27
CA GLY A 217 16.97 6.44 13.59
C GLY A 217 17.37 7.64 12.72
N ASP A 218 17.44 7.42 11.41
CA ASP A 218 17.80 8.41 10.38
C ASP A 218 19.25 8.90 10.36
N GLN A 219 20.15 8.26 11.13
CA GLN A 219 21.57 8.60 11.14
C GLN A 219 22.35 7.86 10.05
N VAL A 220 23.10 8.61 9.24
CA VAL A 220 23.97 8.08 8.17
C VAL A 220 25.41 8.56 8.39
N HIS A 221 26.38 7.71 8.08
CA HIS A 221 27.79 8.09 7.97
C HIS A 221 28.15 8.29 6.50
N SER A 222 29.01 9.26 6.17
CA SER A 222 29.40 9.49 4.77
C SER A 222 30.46 8.48 4.35
N ARG A 223 30.37 7.99 3.11
CA ARG A 223 31.26 6.98 2.50
C ARG A 223 31.23 5.61 3.18
N GLU A 224 30.14 5.27 3.84
CA GLU A 224 29.89 3.91 4.29
C GLU A 224 29.40 3.07 3.12
N ALA A 225 29.87 1.84 3.00
CA ALA A 225 29.53 0.97 1.89
C ALA A 225 28.94 -0.35 2.38
N PHE A 226 27.83 -0.76 1.78
CA PHE A 226 27.13 -2.00 2.07
C PHE A 226 26.98 -2.78 0.78
N THR A 227 27.36 -4.05 0.77
CA THR A 227 27.20 -4.91 -0.41
C THR A 227 26.20 -6.02 -0.07
N TYR A 228 25.18 -6.17 -0.92
CA TYR A 228 24.10 -7.12 -0.75
C TYR A 228 23.91 -7.94 -2.01
N GLY A 229 23.50 -9.19 -1.86
CA GLY A 229 23.45 -10.17 -2.95
C GLY A 229 24.71 -11.04 -3.00
N ASN A 230 24.93 -11.68 -4.14
CA ASN A 230 26.11 -12.50 -4.39
C ASN A 230 26.52 -12.39 -5.87
N VAL A 231 27.75 -12.76 -6.18
CA VAL A 231 28.31 -12.63 -7.54
C VAL A 231 27.53 -13.48 -8.56
N GLU A 232 27.02 -14.64 -8.13
CA GLU A 232 26.32 -15.58 -9.01
C GLU A 232 24.90 -15.13 -9.35
N GLY A 233 24.18 -14.49 -8.43
CA GLY A 233 22.78 -14.08 -8.57
C GLY A 233 22.63 -12.60 -8.94
N GLY A 234 23.63 -11.78 -8.68
CA GLY A 234 23.60 -10.33 -8.81
C GLY A 234 23.76 -9.65 -7.46
N GLN A 235 24.45 -8.51 -7.47
CA GLN A 235 24.76 -7.74 -6.25
C GLN A 235 24.54 -6.24 -6.44
N ILE A 236 24.21 -5.58 -5.34
CA ILE A 236 24.15 -4.12 -5.25
C ILE A 236 25.09 -3.67 -4.13
N LYS A 237 25.97 -2.74 -4.47
CA LYS A 237 26.76 -1.96 -3.51
C LYS A 237 26.09 -0.61 -3.29
N ILE A 238 25.68 -0.35 -2.06
CA ILE A 238 25.09 0.92 -1.61
C ILE A 238 26.19 1.71 -0.91
N THR A 239 26.55 2.87 -1.45
CA THR A 239 27.50 3.80 -0.83
C THR A 239 26.78 5.06 -0.40
N THR A 240 26.92 5.42 0.88
CA THR A 240 26.28 6.60 1.45
C THR A 240 27.12 7.85 1.19
N PHE A 241 26.49 8.97 0.91
CA PHE A 241 27.09 10.29 0.83
C PHE A 241 26.20 11.30 1.54
N TYR A 242 26.77 12.43 1.94
CA TYR A 242 26.04 13.49 2.66
C TYR A 242 24.79 14.01 1.92
N ASN A 243 24.73 13.85 0.58
CA ASN A 243 23.65 14.34 -0.27
C ASN A 243 23.00 13.25 -1.16
N ARG A 244 23.48 12.00 -1.11
CA ARG A 244 22.89 10.92 -1.92
C ARG A 244 23.24 9.54 -1.38
N PHE A 245 22.49 8.54 -1.80
CA PHE A 245 22.88 7.14 -1.76
C PHE A 245 23.18 6.69 -3.17
N GLU A 246 24.37 6.13 -3.39
CA GLU A 246 24.79 5.58 -4.67
C GLU A 246 24.58 4.07 -4.66
N PHE A 247 23.80 3.56 -5.61
CA PHE A 247 23.49 2.16 -5.80
C PHE A 247 24.23 1.67 -7.04
N ALA A 248 25.32 0.94 -6.84
CA ALA A 248 26.10 0.32 -7.90
C ALA A 248 25.68 -1.15 -8.06
N PHE A 249 25.06 -1.45 -9.19
CA PHE A 249 24.61 -2.77 -9.59
C PHE A 249 25.74 -3.44 -10.37
N ASP A 250 26.01 -4.72 -10.09
CA ASP A 250 26.93 -5.49 -10.92
C ASP A 250 26.30 -5.82 -12.29
N ALA A 251 27.07 -6.48 -13.16
CA ALA A 251 26.62 -6.81 -14.52
C ALA A 251 25.30 -7.58 -14.54
N LYS A 252 25.15 -8.59 -13.66
CA LYS A 252 23.97 -9.46 -13.63
C LYS A 252 22.73 -8.74 -13.09
N ALA A 253 22.86 -8.02 -11.98
CA ALA A 253 21.77 -7.20 -11.47
C ALA A 253 21.40 -6.08 -12.46
N SER A 254 22.38 -5.52 -13.18
CA SER A 254 22.16 -4.49 -14.19
C SER A 254 21.38 -4.99 -15.40
N GLU A 255 21.68 -6.19 -15.89
CA GLU A 255 20.93 -6.83 -16.98
C GLU A 255 19.48 -7.08 -16.56
N LYS A 256 19.28 -7.67 -15.38
CA LYS A 256 17.94 -7.90 -14.83
C LYS A 256 17.16 -6.60 -14.61
N LEU A 257 17.81 -5.55 -14.14
CA LEU A 257 17.16 -4.24 -13.95
C LEU A 257 16.65 -3.66 -15.26
N GLN A 258 17.44 -3.77 -16.34
CA GLN A 258 17.01 -3.31 -17.66
C GLN A 258 15.80 -4.11 -18.18
N LEU A 259 15.80 -5.43 -18.01
CA LEU A 259 14.68 -6.27 -18.39
C LEU A 259 13.42 -5.92 -17.57
N PHE A 260 13.57 -5.75 -16.26
CA PHE A 260 12.47 -5.38 -15.36
C PHE A 260 11.85 -4.04 -15.74
N LEU A 261 12.68 -3.01 -15.99
CA LEU A 261 12.20 -1.69 -16.41
C LEU A 261 11.63 -1.71 -17.83
N GLY A 262 12.18 -2.52 -18.72
CA GLY A 262 11.65 -2.72 -20.07
C GLY A 262 10.27 -3.37 -20.07
N GLU A 263 10.04 -4.34 -19.18
CA GLU A 263 8.77 -5.07 -19.08
C GLU A 263 7.69 -4.25 -18.34
N PHE A 264 8.04 -3.59 -17.24
CA PHE A 264 7.05 -2.96 -16.35
C PHE A 264 7.13 -1.43 -16.27
N GLY A 265 8.29 -0.84 -16.54
CA GLY A 265 8.58 0.56 -16.22
C GLY A 265 8.07 1.59 -17.23
N PHE A 266 8.04 1.24 -18.52
CA PHE A 266 7.65 2.18 -19.59
C PHE A 266 6.29 1.86 -20.21
N THR A 267 5.62 0.83 -19.71
CA THR A 267 4.20 0.63 -19.98
C THR A 267 3.44 1.55 -19.03
N PRO A 268 2.53 2.42 -19.52
CA PRO A 268 1.68 3.19 -18.62
C PRO A 268 1.04 2.22 -17.63
N VAL A 269 1.15 2.48 -16.33
CA VAL A 269 0.25 1.85 -15.36
C VAL A 269 -1.14 2.15 -15.92
N SER A 270 -1.90 1.12 -16.31
CA SER A 270 -3.24 1.37 -16.82
C SER A 270 -3.95 2.12 -15.70
N GLU A 271 -4.21 3.41 -15.92
CA GLU A 271 -5.10 4.18 -15.06
C GLU A 271 -6.35 3.31 -14.97
N ALA A 272 -6.60 2.81 -13.76
CA ALA A 272 -7.68 1.88 -13.51
C ALA A 272 -8.98 2.70 -13.59
N ALA A 273 -9.44 2.90 -14.83
CA ALA A 273 -10.71 3.52 -15.16
C ALA A 273 -11.89 2.79 -14.51
#